data_AF-A0A537Z8H5-F1
#
_entry.id   AF-A0A537Z8H5-F1
#
_cell.length_a   1.000
_cell.length_b   1.000
_cell.length_c   1.000
_cell.angle_alpha   90.00
_cell.angle_beta   90.00
_cell.angle_gamma   90.00
#
_symmetry.space_group_name_H-M   'P 1'
#
loop_
_entity.id
_entity.type
_entity.pdbx_description
1 polymer ?
#
loop_
_entity_poly.entity_id
_entity_poly.type
_entity_poly.pdbx_seq_one_letter_code
_entity_poly.pdbx_strand_id
1 'polypeptide(L)'
;MKGDRVEIVIDIGTGVQTFEIDASKSGRHVEVTTSRGVVEVAEVTRTGKTVRSGRFMSDRVVALVEHPAETARRRRGQRVARGQSALL
;
A
#
# COMPACT_ATOMS: atom_id res chain seq x y z
N MET A 1 14.83 -6.98 -3.15
CA MET A 1 14.08 -5.83 -3.69
C MET A 1 13.07 -5.37 -2.65
N LYS A 2 12.95 -4.06 -2.41
CA LYS A 2 11.95 -3.46 -1.51
C LYS A 2 10.54 -3.71 -2.09
N GLY A 3 9.57 -3.97 -1.22
CA GLY A 3 8.17 -4.17 -1.56
C GLY A 3 7.42 -2.85 -1.73
N ASP A 4 6.10 -2.89 -1.57
CA ASP A 4 5.21 -1.73 -1.70
C ASP A 4 5.45 -0.70 -0.59
N ARG A 5 5.05 0.55 -0.82
CA ARG A 5 5.07 1.63 0.17
C ARG A 5 3.72 2.33 0.21
N VAL A 6 3.28 2.73 1.39
CA VAL A 6 2.09 3.58 1.57
C VAL A 6 2.49 4.84 2.32
N GLU A 7 2.09 5.98 1.76
CA GLU A 7 2.16 7.28 2.41
C GLU A 7 0.76 7.65 2.93
N ILE A 8 0.69 8.11 4.17
CA ILE A 8 -0.55 8.48 4.85
C ILE A 8 -0.42 9.92 5.34
N VAL A 9 -1.32 10.80 4.91
CA VAL A 9 -1.39 12.18 5.37
C VAL A 9 -2.56 12.30 6.35
N ILE A 10 -2.28 12.76 7.56
CA ILE A 10 -3.23 12.85 8.67
C ILE A 10 -3.41 14.30 9.10
N ASP A 11 -4.65 14.73 9.31
CA ASP A 11 -4.96 15.97 10.03
C ASP A 11 -4.74 15.77 11.54
N ILE A 12 -3.86 16.58 12.12
CA ILE A 12 -3.52 16.56 13.55
C ILE A 12 -4.19 17.70 14.34
N GLY A 13 -5.10 18.46 13.71
CA GLY A 13 -5.87 19.56 14.29
C GLY A 13 -5.18 20.92 14.22
N THR A 14 -3.85 20.95 14.10
CA THR A 14 -3.05 22.17 13.90
C THR A 14 -2.38 22.23 12.52
N GLY A 15 -2.62 21.22 11.68
CA GLY A 15 -1.99 21.04 10.39
C GLY A 15 -2.05 19.58 9.94
N VAL A 16 -1.21 19.22 8.98
CA VAL A 16 -1.10 17.84 8.47
C VAL A 16 0.24 17.21 8.85
N GLN A 17 0.22 15.90 9.09
CA GLN A 17 1.41 15.08 9.31
C GLN A 17 1.42 13.90 8.35
N THR A 18 2.57 13.66 7.73
CA THR A 18 2.78 12.53 6.84
C THR A 18 3.46 11.38 7.58
N PHE A 19 2.93 10.17 7.40
CA PHE A 19 3.50 8.90 7.83
C PHE A 19 3.80 8.02 6.63
N GLU A 20 4.83 7.18 6.73
CA GLU A 20 5.20 6.24 5.69
C GLU A 20 5.35 4.82 6.27
N ILE A 21 4.80 3.83 5.58
CA ILE A 21 5.07 2.42 5.83
C ILE A 21 5.55 1.78 4.54
N ASP A 22 6.80 1.32 4.53
CA ASP A 22 7.43 0.63 3.40
C ASP A 22 7.66 -0.86 3.71
N ALA A 23 7.47 -1.73 2.73
CA ALA A 23 7.88 -3.13 2.84
C ALA A 23 9.40 -3.25 2.60
N SER A 24 10.18 -2.97 3.65
CA SER A 24 11.64 -2.83 3.56
C SER A 24 12.38 -4.12 3.17
N LYS A 25 11.78 -5.30 3.37
CA LYS A 25 12.41 -6.61 3.13
C LYS A 25 11.73 -7.39 2.00
N SER A 26 12.53 -8.20 1.30
CA SER A 26 12.06 -9.10 0.25
C SER A 26 10.97 -10.05 0.77
N GLY A 27 9.93 -10.27 -0.04
CA GLY A 27 8.82 -11.14 0.31
C GLY A 27 7.84 -10.54 1.32
N ARG A 28 7.89 -9.23 1.54
CA ARG A 28 6.89 -8.47 2.30
C ARG A 28 6.16 -7.51 1.38
N HIS A 29 4.94 -7.16 1.76
CA HIS A 29 4.13 -6.14 1.08
C HIS A 29 3.39 -5.31 2.13
N VAL A 30 2.82 -4.19 1.70
CA VAL A 30 1.98 -3.37 2.55
C VAL A 30 0.52 -3.70 2.27
N GLU A 31 -0.24 -3.89 3.33
CA GLU A 31 -1.68 -4.13 3.27
C GLU A 31 -2.40 -2.95 3.95
N VAL A 32 -3.47 -2.47 3.29
CA VAL A 32 -4.31 -1.40 3.80
C VAL A 32 -5.69 -1.99 4.09
N THR A 33 -6.11 -1.91 5.35
CA THR A 33 -7.44 -2.36 5.77
C THR A 33 -8.19 -1.19 6.39
N THR A 34 -9.41 -0.94 5.92
CA THR A 34 -10.31 0.04 6.53
C THR A 34 -11.44 -0.69 7.22
N SER A 35 -11.56 -0.53 8.53
CA SER A 35 -12.64 -1.13 9.31
C SER A 35 -12.97 -0.31 10.55
N ARG A 36 -14.26 -0.21 10.89
CA ARG A 36 -14.75 0.42 12.14
C ARG A 36 -14.15 1.81 12.41
N GLY A 37 -14.08 2.66 11.38
CA GLY A 37 -13.55 4.02 11.51
C GLY A 37 -12.03 4.10 11.68
N VAL A 38 -11.30 3.02 11.42
CA VAL A 38 -9.84 2.98 11.46
C VAL A 38 -9.29 2.51 10.12
N VAL A 39 -8.27 3.21 9.62
CA VAL A 39 -7.39 2.74 8.55
C VAL A 39 -6.16 2.12 9.19
N GLU A 40 -5.99 0.82 9.03
CA GLU A 40 -4.78 0.09 9.39
C GLU A 40 -3.91 -0.08 8.15
N VAL A 41 -2.64 0.29 8.27
CA VAL A 41 -1.63 0.07 7.24
C VAL A 41 -0.55 -0.81 7.85
N ALA A 42 -0.33 -1.98 7.27
CA ALA A 42 0.53 -3.02 7.84
C ALA A 42 1.57 -3.49 6.84
N GLU A 43 2.84 -3.53 7.25
CA GLU A 43 3.82 -4.36 6.55
C GLU A 43 3.58 -5.82 6.95
N VAL A 44 3.26 -6.66 5.98
CA VAL A 44 2.98 -8.09 6.19
C VAL A 44 3.98 -8.96 5.46
N THR A 45 4.27 -10.14 6.01
CA THR A 45 5.02 -11.18 5.31
C THR A 45 4.22 -11.76 4.14
N ARG A 46 4.87 -12.53 3.26
CA ARG A 46 4.20 -13.30 2.19
C ARG A 46 3.09 -14.24 2.69
N THR A 47 3.15 -14.65 3.95
CA THR A 47 2.14 -15.52 4.59
C THR A 47 1.08 -14.73 5.37
N GLY A 48 1.07 -13.39 5.26
CA GLY A 48 0.09 -12.53 5.93
C GLY A 48 0.39 -12.21 7.39
N LYS A 49 1.59 -12.51 7.91
CA LYS A 49 1.95 -12.16 9.28
C LYS A 49 2.34 -10.68 9.35
N THR A 50 1.65 -9.89 10.17
CA THR A 50 2.00 -8.49 10.45
C THR A 50 3.38 -8.39 11.10
N VAL A 51 4.22 -7.52 10.55
CA VAL A 51 5.54 -7.17 11.07
C VAL A 51 5.48 -5.87 11.87
N ARG A 52 4.89 -4.85 11.26
CA ARG A 52 4.64 -3.53 11.87
C ARG A 52 3.38 -2.95 11.24
N SER A 53 2.66 -2.16 12.02
CA SER A 53 1.40 -1.55 11.60
C SER A 53 1.26 -0.14 12.16
N GLY A 54 0.65 0.74 11.38
CA GLY A 54 0.12 2.02 11.84
C GLY A 54 -1.42 1.97 11.78
N ARG A 55 -2.07 2.55 12.78
CA ARG A 55 -3.54 2.67 12.83
C ARG A 55 -3.90 4.14 12.92
N PHE A 56 -4.76 4.57 12.02
CA PHE A 56 -5.17 5.96 11.85
C PHE A 56 -6.69 6.06 11.94
N MET A 57 -7.21 7.06 12.63
CA MET A 57 -8.65 7.31 12.61
C MET A 57 -9.03 7.78 11.21
N SER A 58 -10.02 7.12 10.61
CA SER A 58 -10.37 7.30 9.19
C SER A 58 -10.86 8.72 8.90
N ASP A 59 -11.52 9.35 9.87
CA ASP A 59 -12.00 10.74 9.81
C ASP A 59 -10.87 11.77 9.71
N ARG A 60 -9.65 11.42 10.12
CA ARG A 60 -8.48 12.30 10.06
C ARG A 60 -7.55 12.00 8.88
N VAL A 61 -7.81 10.96 8.10
CA VAL A 61 -6.99 10.66 6.91
C VAL A 61 -7.34 11.64 5.80
N VAL A 62 -6.39 12.51 5.47
CA VAL A 62 -6.52 13.47 4.36
C VAL A 62 -6.20 12.80 3.03
N ALA A 63 -5.15 11.96 3.02
CA ALA A 63 -4.76 11.21 1.84
C ALA A 63 -4.10 9.88 2.21
N LEU A 64 -4.30 8.88 1.34
CA LEU A 64 -3.59 7.61 1.36
C LEU A 64 -3.09 7.33 -0.06
N VAL A 65 -1.77 7.20 -0.21
CA VAL A 65 -1.13 7.00 -1.51
C VAL A 65 -0.36 5.69 -1.51
N GLU A 66 -0.80 4.76 -2.36
CA GLU A 66 -0.11 3.51 -2.59
C GLU A 66 0.96 3.67 -3.67
N HIS A 67 2.19 3.31 -3.33
CA HIS A 67 3.34 3.24 -4.24
C HIS A 67 3.73 1.78 -4.46
N PRO A 68 3.10 1.09 -5.43
CA PRO A 68 3.40 -0.32 -5.68
C PRO A 68 4.79 -0.48 -6.29
N ALA A 69 5.49 -1.55 -5.92
CA ALA A 69 6.81 -1.84 -6.46
C ALA A 69 6.77 -2.05 -7.99
N GLU A 70 7.81 -1.58 -8.70
CA GLU A 70 7.84 -1.56 -10.17
C GLU A 70 7.68 -2.95 -10.82
N THR A 71 8.13 -4.01 -10.15
CA THR A 71 7.93 -5.39 -10.61
C THR A 71 6.45 -5.80 -10.62
N ALA A 72 5.66 -5.35 -9.63
CA ALA A 72 4.22 -5.62 -9.59
C ALA A 72 3.48 -4.90 -10.74
N ARG A 73 3.91 -3.67 -11.07
CA ARG A 73 3.41 -2.94 -12.24
C ARG A 73 3.72 -3.66 -13.55
N ARG A 74 4.95 -4.19 -13.69
CA ARG A 74 5.37 -4.97 -14.87
C ARG A 74 4.53 -6.23 -15.07
N ARG A 75 4.22 -6.97 -14.00
CA ARG A 75 3.34 -8.15 -14.04
C ARG A 75 1.90 -7.81 -14.44
N ARG A 76 1.33 -6.72 -13.93
CA ARG A 76 -0.02 -6.27 -14.31
C ARG A 76 -0.09 -5.85 -15.79
N GLY A 77 0.87 -5.05 -16.27
CA GLY A 77 0.91 -4.60 -17.67
C GLY A 77 1.11 -5.73 -18.68
N GLN A 78 1.94 -6.73 -18.36
CA GLN A 78 2.21 -7.85 -19.26
C GLN A 78 0.99 -8.76 -19.47
N ARG A 79 0.08 -8.85 -18.49
CA ARG A 79 -1.14 -9.67 -18.61
C ARG A 79 -2.18 -9.03 -19.53
N VAL A 80 -2.22 -7.70 -19.61
CA VAL A 80 -3.14 -6.96 -20.51
C VAL A 80 -2.69 -7.07 -21.96
N ALA A 81 -1.38 -6.97 -22.22
CA ALA A 81 -0.84 -7.02 -23.58
C ALA A 81 -1.04 -8.37 -24.30
N ARG A 82 -1.11 -9.49 -23.57
CA ARG A 82 -1.33 -10.82 -24.18
C ARG A 82 -2.76 -11.05 -24.67
N GLY A 83 -3.73 -10.24 -24.23
CA GLY A 83 -5.14 -10.39 -24.61
C GLY A 83 -5.53 -9.70 -25.91
N GLN A 84 -4.67 -8.84 -26.47
CA GLN A 84 -5.00 -8.00 -27.63
C GLN A 84 -4.32 -8.42 -28.94
N SER A 85 -3.50 -9.48 -28.92
CA SER A 85 -2.71 -9.89 -30.09
C SER A 85 -3.35 -10.99 -30.95
N ALA A 86 -4.64 -11.30 -30.74
CA ALA A 86 -5.34 -12.40 -31.44
C ALA A 86 -6.46 -11.95 -32.40
N LEU A 87 -6.49 -10.67 -32.80
CA LEU A 87 -7.49 -10.11 -33.71
C LEU A 87 -6.82 -9.37 -34.86
N LEU A 88 -6.05 -10.07 -35.70
CA LEU A 88 -5.71 -9.67 -37.08
C LEU A 88 -5.46 -10.92 -37.91
#